data_AF-A0A7C4ECK7-F1
#
_entry.id   AF-A0A7C4ECK7-F1
#
_cell.length_a   1.000
_cell.length_b   1.000
_cell.length_c   1.000
_cell.angle_alpha   90.00
_cell.angle_beta   90.00
_cell.angle_gamma   90.00
#
_symmetry.space_group_name_H-M   'P 1'
#
loop_
_entity.id
_entity.type
_entity.pdbx_description
1 polymer ?
#
loop_
_entity_poly.entity_id
_entity_poly.type
_entity_poly.pdbx_seq_one_letter_code
_entity_poly.pdbx_strand_id
1 'polypeptide(L)'
;MRRIFLFLLFCSAIILYPQEPAEYYSTAKGKTGAALKTALYQIISSHQACSYAEVWDYFGFTDSDSTGIIQDMYSSCLFLFSAGQCSKGPYKPECRCYNREHSMPKSWFNGEMPMFTDMHMIFPSDGYVNLMKKNYPPGEVSVAIYVSTNGSKIGYNALPGYSGKAFEPAARYKGDFARAYLYMATCYENLIAGWELNDNYSNAVLNGTSYPAFEQWFINMLICWHEADPVSKKEKQRNEYIYKHIQGNRNPFIDHPEFAILIWGR
;
A
#
# COMPACT_ATOMS: atom_id res chain seq x y z
N MET A 1 -2.27 65.06 12.79
CA MET A 1 -2.76 63.77 12.25
C MET A 1 -1.84 62.65 12.73
N ARG A 2 -2.25 61.89 13.75
CA ARG A 2 -1.48 60.74 14.30
C ARG A 2 -1.61 59.56 13.33
N ARG A 3 -0.50 59.11 12.73
CA ARG A 3 -0.46 57.91 11.88
C ARG A 3 -0.34 56.68 12.78
N ILE A 4 -1.38 55.87 12.84
CA ILE A 4 -1.39 54.56 13.50
C ILE A 4 -0.78 53.56 12.52
N PHE A 5 0.37 52.97 12.86
CA PHE A 5 0.94 51.85 12.12
C PHE A 5 0.28 50.56 12.61
N LEU A 6 -0.55 49.96 11.76
CA LEU A 6 -1.09 48.62 11.98
C LEU A 6 0.01 47.59 11.64
N PHE A 7 0.58 46.94 12.64
CA PHE A 7 1.43 45.76 12.42
C PHE A 7 0.52 44.55 12.17
N LEU A 8 0.47 44.10 10.91
CA LEU A 8 -0.14 42.82 10.53
C LEU A 8 0.77 41.69 11.01
N LEU A 9 0.37 41.02 12.09
CA LEU A 9 0.98 39.79 12.55
C LEU A 9 0.63 38.66 11.58
N PHE A 10 1.58 38.28 10.72
CA PHE A 10 1.48 37.07 9.90
C PHE A 10 1.72 35.85 10.80
N CYS A 11 0.65 35.25 11.33
CA CYS A 11 0.72 33.91 11.92
C CYS A 11 0.86 32.88 10.79
N SER A 12 2.11 32.52 10.45
CA SER A 12 2.37 31.33 9.65
C SER A 12 2.03 30.09 10.49
N ALA A 13 0.92 29.42 10.17
CA ALA A 13 0.62 28.12 10.75
C ALA A 13 1.73 27.13 10.33
N ILE A 14 2.56 26.71 11.29
CA ILE A 14 3.54 25.65 11.08
C ILE A 14 2.75 24.36 10.93
N ILE A 15 2.63 23.85 9.71
CA ILE A 15 2.08 22.52 9.46
C ILE A 15 3.15 21.53 9.92
N LEU A 16 3.01 21.02 11.15
CA LEU A 16 3.78 19.89 11.63
C LEU A 16 3.32 18.64 10.88
N TYR A 17 4.15 18.19 9.93
CA TYR A 17 3.95 16.89 9.32
C TYR A 17 4.28 15.80 10.35
N PRO A 18 3.63 14.63 10.27
CA PRO A 18 4.09 13.46 11.03
C PRO A 18 5.58 13.22 10.74
N GLN A 19 6.38 13.07 11.79
CA GLN A 19 7.81 12.79 11.68
C GLN A 19 8.09 11.44 12.32
N GLU A 20 8.90 10.63 11.66
CA GLU A 20 9.45 9.42 12.23
C GLU A 20 10.23 9.72 13.53
N PRO A 21 10.36 8.74 14.45
CA PRO A 21 11.17 8.92 15.63
C PRO A 21 12.61 9.31 15.27
N ALA A 22 13.24 10.11 16.15
CA ALA A 22 14.65 10.43 15.98
C ALA A 22 15.47 9.14 15.82
N GLU A 23 16.38 9.14 14.84
CA GLU A 23 17.29 8.03 14.56
C GLU A 23 16.62 6.72 14.08
N TYR A 24 15.32 6.72 13.76
CA TYR A 24 14.58 5.52 13.33
C TYR A 24 15.24 4.77 12.16
N TYR A 25 15.80 5.51 11.18
CA TYR A 25 16.51 4.96 10.02
C TYR A 25 18.05 5.07 10.11
N SER A 26 18.61 5.27 11.31
CA SER A 26 20.05 5.50 11.48
C SER A 26 20.94 4.38 10.91
N THR A 27 20.52 3.12 11.04
CA THR A 27 21.27 1.96 10.53
C THR A 27 21.18 1.78 9.01
N ALA A 28 20.26 2.49 8.35
CA ALA A 28 20.08 2.48 6.89
C ALA A 28 20.95 3.54 6.19
N LYS A 29 21.47 4.53 6.93
CA LYS A 29 22.19 5.68 6.38
C LYS A 29 23.39 5.26 5.52
N GLY A 30 23.45 5.80 4.30
CA GLY A 30 24.56 5.59 3.36
C GLY A 30 24.62 4.22 2.68
N LYS A 31 23.64 3.33 2.95
CA LYS A 31 23.54 2.04 2.28
C LYS A 31 22.72 2.17 0.99
N THR A 32 22.92 1.24 0.05
CA THR A 32 22.13 1.08 -1.18
C THR A 32 21.92 -0.40 -1.49
N GLY A 33 21.09 -0.70 -2.49
CA GLY A 33 20.83 -2.06 -2.97
C GLY A 33 20.37 -3.02 -1.88
N ALA A 34 20.85 -4.26 -1.94
CA ALA A 34 20.55 -5.29 -0.94
C ALA A 34 20.91 -4.85 0.49
N ALA A 35 22.03 -4.15 0.68
CA ALA A 35 22.47 -3.73 2.02
C ALA A 35 21.50 -2.72 2.67
N LEU A 36 20.92 -1.81 1.87
CA LEU A 36 19.88 -0.90 2.35
C LEU A 36 18.59 -1.66 2.68
N LYS A 37 18.15 -2.55 1.78
CA LYS A 37 16.95 -3.37 1.99
C LYS A 37 17.04 -4.19 3.28
N THR A 38 18.15 -4.89 3.52
CA THR A 38 18.37 -5.66 4.75
C THR A 38 18.43 -4.77 5.99
N ALA A 39 19.00 -3.57 5.90
CA ALA A 39 19.01 -2.64 7.03
C ALA A 39 17.59 -2.17 7.38
N LEU A 40 16.76 -1.88 6.37
CA LEU A 40 15.35 -1.53 6.57
C LEU A 40 14.53 -2.70 7.11
N TYR A 41 14.76 -3.92 6.60
CA TYR A 41 14.18 -5.15 7.15
C TYR A 41 14.42 -5.23 8.67
N GLN A 42 15.67 -5.08 9.12
CA GLN A 42 16.03 -5.11 10.54
C GLN A 42 15.32 -4.06 11.39
N ILE A 43 14.92 -2.92 10.79
CA ILE A 43 14.17 -1.86 11.47
C ILE A 43 12.68 -2.21 11.58
N ILE A 44 12.08 -2.74 10.49
CA ILE A 44 10.61 -2.80 10.35
C ILE A 44 10.00 -4.18 10.54
N SER A 45 10.80 -5.26 10.52
CA SER A 45 10.31 -6.64 10.57
C SER A 45 9.70 -7.03 11.92
N SER A 46 10.16 -6.41 12.99
CA SER A 46 9.61 -6.61 14.34
C SER A 46 8.43 -5.68 14.54
N HIS A 47 7.22 -6.19 14.31
CA HIS A 47 5.98 -5.43 14.47
C HIS A 47 4.90 -6.24 15.18
N GLN A 48 3.90 -5.54 15.71
CA GLN A 48 2.77 -6.14 16.39
C GLN A 48 1.63 -6.39 15.41
N ALA A 49 1.17 -7.64 15.35
CA ALA A 49 -0.04 -7.97 14.62
C ALA A 49 -1.29 -7.59 15.42
N CYS A 50 -2.26 -6.97 14.76
CA CYS A 50 -3.62 -6.88 15.29
C CYS A 50 -4.42 -8.14 14.94
N SER A 51 -5.58 -8.34 15.57
CA SER A 51 -6.53 -9.36 15.16
C SER A 51 -7.20 -8.98 13.85
N TYR A 52 -7.67 -9.98 13.10
CA TYR A 52 -8.34 -9.72 11.83
C TYR A 52 -9.64 -8.92 12.02
N ALA A 53 -10.31 -9.05 13.17
CA ALA A 53 -11.52 -8.29 13.48
C ALA A 53 -11.22 -6.79 13.64
N GLU A 54 -10.14 -6.44 14.35
CA GLU A 54 -9.73 -5.04 14.61
C GLU A 54 -9.36 -4.27 13.34
N VAL A 55 -8.94 -4.96 12.27
CA VAL A 55 -8.69 -4.32 10.96
C VAL A 55 -9.88 -3.47 10.51
N TRP A 56 -11.12 -3.92 10.77
CA TRP A 56 -12.31 -3.15 10.44
C TRP A 56 -12.35 -1.82 11.16
N ASP A 57 -12.04 -1.82 12.45
CA ASP A 57 -12.11 -0.64 13.31
C ASP A 57 -11.03 0.35 12.91
N TYR A 58 -9.83 -0.14 12.58
CA TYR A 58 -8.70 0.70 12.18
C TYR A 58 -8.94 1.47 10.89
N PHE A 59 -9.75 0.97 9.95
CA PHE A 59 -10.10 1.73 8.74
C PHE A 59 -10.80 3.06 9.04
N GLY A 60 -11.50 3.19 10.18
CA GLY A 60 -12.08 4.46 10.63
C GLY A 60 -11.06 5.50 11.08
N PHE A 61 -9.78 5.13 11.12
CA PHE A 61 -8.68 6.02 11.49
C PHE A 61 -7.63 6.14 10.39
N THR A 62 -7.33 5.04 9.71
CA THR A 62 -6.31 4.99 8.66
C THR A 62 -6.83 5.40 7.29
N ASP A 63 -8.12 5.19 7.02
CA ASP A 63 -8.66 5.25 5.66
C ASP A 63 -9.98 6.03 5.54
N SER A 64 -10.57 6.54 6.63
CA SER A 64 -11.71 7.46 6.55
C SER A 64 -11.31 8.92 6.62
N ASP A 65 -12.04 9.78 5.92
CA ASP A 65 -11.93 11.23 6.09
C ASP A 65 -12.60 11.72 7.39
N SER A 66 -12.57 13.03 7.64
CA SER A 66 -13.17 13.66 8.82
C SER A 66 -14.69 13.54 8.90
N THR A 67 -15.35 13.11 7.82
CA THR A 67 -16.80 12.87 7.76
C THR A 67 -17.15 11.40 7.98
N GLY A 68 -16.14 10.54 8.18
CA GLY A 68 -16.32 9.10 8.36
C GLY A 68 -16.49 8.35 7.04
N ILE A 69 -16.20 8.97 5.90
CA ILE A 69 -16.26 8.30 4.59
C ILE A 69 -14.95 7.59 4.31
N ILE A 70 -15.04 6.29 4.05
CA ILE A 70 -13.93 5.41 3.65
C ILE A 70 -13.41 5.82 2.28
N GLN A 71 -12.10 6.00 2.19
CA GLN A 71 -11.37 6.26 0.95
C GLN A 71 -10.99 4.94 0.28
N ASP A 72 -11.94 4.39 -0.46
CA ASP A 72 -11.74 3.22 -1.30
C ASP A 72 -10.77 3.50 -2.46
N MET A 73 -9.75 2.65 -2.60
CA MET A 73 -8.73 2.74 -3.65
C MET A 73 -9.08 1.94 -4.92
N TYR A 74 -10.12 1.11 -4.87
CA TYR A 74 -10.55 0.19 -5.93
C TYR A 74 -11.76 0.70 -6.70
N SER A 75 -12.54 1.64 -6.15
CA SER A 75 -13.70 2.26 -6.79
C SER A 75 -13.82 3.77 -6.47
N SER A 76 -14.85 4.43 -7.01
CA SER A 76 -15.26 5.80 -6.65
C SER A 76 -16.41 5.80 -5.63
N CYS A 77 -16.74 4.65 -5.06
CA CYS A 77 -17.84 4.49 -4.13
C CYS A 77 -17.52 5.15 -2.78
N LEU A 78 -18.56 5.69 -2.15
CA LEU A 78 -18.47 6.31 -0.84
C LEU A 78 -19.12 5.39 0.18
N PHE A 79 -18.33 4.92 1.15
CA PHE A 79 -18.85 4.08 2.22
C PHE A 79 -18.72 4.79 3.55
N LEU A 80 -19.80 4.83 4.33
CA LEU A 80 -19.73 5.26 5.71
C LEU A 80 -19.04 4.18 6.55
N PHE A 81 -18.03 4.56 7.32
CA PHE A 81 -17.38 3.68 8.28
C PHE A 81 -18.42 3.00 9.19
N SER A 82 -18.18 1.71 9.52
CA SER A 82 -19.07 0.80 10.26
C SER A 82 -20.37 0.41 9.55
N ALA A 83 -21.09 1.34 8.93
CA ALA A 83 -22.38 1.07 8.29
C ALA A 83 -22.25 0.46 6.88
N GLY A 84 -21.18 0.79 6.17
CA GLY A 84 -20.90 0.30 4.82
C GLY A 84 -20.13 -1.02 4.76
N GLN A 85 -19.85 -1.67 5.90
CA GLN A 85 -19.06 -2.90 5.93
C GLN A 85 -19.81 -4.06 5.26
N CYS A 86 -19.11 -4.84 4.43
CA CYS A 86 -19.70 -6.03 3.86
C CYS A 86 -19.97 -7.10 4.91
N SER A 87 -21.20 -7.59 4.95
CA SER A 87 -21.56 -8.85 5.60
C SER A 87 -21.37 -10.04 4.65
N LYS A 88 -21.66 -11.27 5.10
CA LYS A 88 -21.74 -12.44 4.20
C LYS A 88 -22.93 -12.24 3.26
N GLY A 89 -22.68 -12.05 1.96
CA GLY A 89 -23.77 -11.85 0.99
C GLY A 89 -23.27 -11.28 -0.33
N PRO A 90 -24.15 -11.14 -1.35
CA PRO A 90 -23.68 -10.82 -2.69
C PRO A 90 -23.04 -9.43 -2.67
N TYR A 91 -21.74 -9.39 -2.93
CA TYR A 91 -20.97 -8.15 -3.01
C TYR A 91 -21.40 -7.25 -4.18
N LYS A 92 -22.31 -7.73 -5.05
CA LYS A 92 -22.81 -7.02 -6.23
C LYS A 92 -24.10 -6.22 -5.96
N PRO A 93 -24.35 -5.13 -6.70
CA PRO A 93 -23.43 -4.49 -7.66
C PRO A 93 -22.25 -3.80 -6.95
N GLU A 94 -21.31 -3.23 -7.72
CA GLU A 94 -20.33 -2.27 -7.19
C GLU A 94 -21.04 -1.15 -6.39
N CYS A 95 -20.35 -0.58 -5.41
CA CYS A 95 -20.83 0.40 -4.42
C CYS A 95 -21.82 -0.16 -3.39
N ARG A 96 -21.86 -1.48 -3.17
CA ARG A 96 -22.75 -2.06 -2.16
C ARG A 96 -22.21 -1.93 -0.74
N CYS A 97 -20.94 -2.26 -0.55
CA CYS A 97 -20.27 -2.30 0.74
C CYS A 97 -18.75 -2.39 0.53
N TYR A 98 -17.97 -2.10 1.57
CA TYR A 98 -16.52 -2.27 1.53
C TYR A 98 -16.06 -3.53 2.29
N ASN A 99 -14.94 -4.10 1.82
CA ASN A 99 -14.27 -5.28 2.37
C ASN A 99 -12.80 -5.00 2.68
N ARG A 100 -12.21 -5.82 3.55
CA ARG A 100 -10.76 -5.87 3.79
C ARG A 100 -10.08 -6.51 2.59
N GLU A 101 -9.20 -5.78 1.93
CA GLU A 101 -8.45 -6.27 0.78
C GLU A 101 -6.98 -6.46 1.10
N HIS A 102 -6.54 -7.71 0.97
CA HIS A 102 -5.12 -8.07 0.92
C HIS A 102 -4.60 -7.73 -0.47
N SER A 103 -4.05 -6.52 -0.64
CA SER A 103 -3.67 -6.04 -1.97
C SER A 103 -2.60 -6.92 -2.61
N MET A 104 -1.59 -7.36 -1.83
CA MET A 104 -0.86 -8.60 -2.09
C MET A 104 -1.74 -9.77 -1.62
N PRO A 105 -2.21 -10.64 -2.53
CA PRO A 105 -3.17 -11.68 -2.17
C PRO A 105 -2.64 -12.59 -1.05
N LYS A 106 -3.48 -12.89 -0.07
CA LYS A 106 -3.09 -13.78 1.04
C LYS A 106 -2.62 -15.17 0.61
N SER A 107 -3.08 -15.66 -0.55
CA SER A 107 -2.64 -16.95 -1.08
C SER A 107 -1.15 -16.94 -1.44
N TRP A 108 -0.55 -15.77 -1.71
CA TRP A 108 0.87 -15.68 -2.04
C TRP A 108 1.76 -15.93 -0.84
N PHE A 109 1.29 -15.69 0.39
CA PHE A 109 2.05 -15.87 1.63
C PHE A 109 1.37 -16.84 2.61
N ASN A 110 0.52 -17.75 2.09
CA ASN A 110 -0.26 -18.74 2.86
C ASN A 110 -1.24 -18.17 3.89
N GLY A 111 -1.46 -16.85 3.93
CA GLY A 111 -2.37 -16.20 4.88
C GLY A 111 -1.89 -16.28 6.32
N GLU A 112 -0.58 -16.43 6.53
CA GLU A 112 0.04 -16.58 7.85
C GLU A 112 0.14 -15.25 8.61
N MET A 113 0.18 -15.34 9.94
CA MET A 113 0.47 -14.19 10.81
C MET A 113 2.00 -13.96 10.89
N PRO A 114 2.49 -12.72 10.99
CA PRO A 114 1.74 -11.46 11.16
C PRO A 114 1.30 -10.81 9.83
N MET A 115 1.68 -11.35 8.67
CA MET A 115 1.41 -10.77 7.34
C MET A 115 -0.08 -10.61 7.06
N PHE A 116 -0.89 -11.56 7.55
CA PHE A 116 -2.33 -11.59 7.32
C PHE A 116 -3.09 -10.39 7.90
N THR A 117 -2.52 -9.69 8.87
CA THR A 117 -3.12 -8.46 9.44
C THR A 117 -2.20 -7.25 9.33
N ASP A 118 -1.20 -7.31 8.45
CA ASP A 118 -0.31 -6.17 8.22
C ASP A 118 -1.07 -5.02 7.52
N MET A 119 -1.37 -3.99 8.29
CA MET A 119 -2.04 -2.77 7.90
C MET A 119 -1.26 -2.00 6.84
N HIS A 120 0.03 -2.20 6.59
CA HIS A 120 0.69 -1.57 5.43
C HIS A 120 0.30 -2.23 4.09
N MET A 121 -0.39 -3.37 4.11
CA MET A 121 -0.83 -4.11 2.90
C MET A 121 -2.35 -4.36 2.83
N ILE A 122 -3.10 -4.09 3.91
CA ILE A 122 -4.54 -4.27 3.94
C ILE A 122 -5.26 -2.93 3.80
N PHE A 123 -6.11 -2.81 2.79
CA PHE A 123 -6.86 -1.59 2.49
C PHE A 123 -8.37 -1.88 2.48
N PRO A 124 -9.23 -0.89 2.79
CA PRO A 124 -10.64 -1.01 2.50
C PRO A 124 -10.86 -0.91 0.99
N SER A 125 -11.75 -1.73 0.46
CA SER A 125 -12.05 -1.79 -0.97
C SER A 125 -13.54 -2.06 -1.20
N ASP A 126 -14.12 -1.61 -2.29
CA ASP A 126 -15.44 -2.10 -2.71
C ASP A 126 -15.43 -3.64 -2.80
N GLY A 127 -16.42 -4.27 -2.18
CA GLY A 127 -16.48 -5.73 -2.09
C GLY A 127 -16.62 -6.43 -3.44
N TYR A 128 -17.28 -5.80 -4.43
CA TYR A 128 -17.41 -6.35 -5.76
C TYR A 128 -16.09 -6.24 -6.53
N VAL A 129 -15.43 -5.07 -6.49
CA VAL A 129 -14.14 -4.89 -7.17
C VAL A 129 -13.09 -5.83 -6.57
N ASN A 130 -13.07 -5.99 -5.24
CA ASN A 130 -12.24 -6.98 -4.54
C ASN A 130 -12.51 -8.41 -5.08
N LEU A 131 -13.78 -8.84 -5.12
CA LEU A 131 -14.17 -10.14 -5.67
C LEU A 131 -13.70 -10.33 -7.12
N MET A 132 -13.77 -9.26 -7.93
CA MET A 132 -13.33 -9.29 -9.32
C MET A 132 -11.80 -9.37 -9.44
N LYS A 133 -11.06 -8.66 -8.58
CA LYS A 133 -9.58 -8.63 -8.56
C LYS A 133 -8.97 -9.99 -8.21
N LYS A 134 -9.66 -10.80 -7.39
CA LYS A 134 -9.21 -12.14 -7.01
C LYS A 134 -7.76 -12.14 -6.48
N ASN A 135 -6.90 -12.97 -7.06
CA ASN A 135 -5.47 -13.06 -6.75
C ASN A 135 -4.62 -12.46 -7.88
N TYR A 136 -5.22 -11.68 -8.79
CA TYR A 136 -4.50 -11.12 -9.93
C TYR A 136 -3.41 -10.15 -9.44
N PRO A 137 -2.19 -10.24 -9.98
CA PRO A 137 -1.11 -9.33 -9.64
C PRO A 137 -1.41 -7.92 -10.18
N PRO A 138 -0.77 -6.88 -9.63
CA PRO A 138 -0.73 -5.58 -10.24
C PRO A 138 -0.11 -5.65 -11.65
N GLY A 139 -0.63 -4.87 -12.59
CA GLY A 139 -0.15 -4.81 -13.97
C GLY A 139 -0.74 -3.64 -14.73
N GLU A 140 -0.31 -3.45 -15.98
CA GLU A 140 -0.91 -2.49 -16.91
C GLU A 140 -1.87 -3.23 -17.84
N VAL A 141 -3.13 -2.81 -17.90
CA VAL A 141 -4.17 -3.53 -18.64
C VAL A 141 -4.43 -2.86 -19.98
N SER A 142 -4.10 -3.56 -21.06
CA SER A 142 -4.38 -3.11 -22.44
C SER A 142 -5.82 -3.41 -22.87
N VAL A 143 -6.35 -4.58 -22.51
CA VAL A 143 -7.72 -5.02 -22.81
C VAL A 143 -8.43 -5.33 -21.51
N ALA A 144 -9.32 -4.42 -21.10
CA ALA A 144 -10.10 -4.56 -19.88
C ALA A 144 -11.27 -5.54 -20.06
N ILE A 145 -11.37 -6.50 -19.14
CA ILE A 145 -12.55 -7.37 -18.94
C ILE A 145 -13.56 -6.66 -18.04
N TYR A 146 -13.07 -5.85 -17.11
CA TYR A 146 -13.88 -5.04 -16.19
C TYR A 146 -13.16 -3.73 -15.89
N VAL A 147 -13.94 -2.66 -15.70
CA VAL A 147 -13.47 -1.34 -15.29
C VAL A 147 -14.35 -0.90 -14.12
N SER A 148 -13.74 -0.58 -12.98
CA SER A 148 -14.45 -0.04 -11.82
C SER A 148 -14.74 1.45 -11.99
N THR A 149 -15.60 1.98 -11.13
CA THR A 149 -16.04 3.38 -11.15
C THR A 149 -14.93 4.42 -10.94
N ASN A 150 -13.74 4.04 -10.46
CA ASN A 150 -12.58 4.95 -10.40
C ASN A 150 -11.60 4.79 -11.58
N GLY A 151 -11.92 3.91 -12.53
CA GLY A 151 -11.08 3.61 -13.68
C GLY A 151 -10.04 2.52 -13.43
N SER A 152 -10.02 1.86 -12.27
CA SER A 152 -9.22 0.64 -12.09
C SER A 152 -9.73 -0.45 -13.04
N LYS A 153 -8.84 -1.27 -13.55
CA LYS A 153 -9.16 -2.27 -14.58
C LYS A 153 -8.76 -3.66 -14.13
N ILE A 154 -9.49 -4.64 -14.61
CA ILE A 154 -9.08 -6.05 -14.59
C ILE A 154 -9.07 -6.53 -16.03
N GLY A 155 -7.97 -7.12 -16.46
CA GLY A 155 -7.79 -7.55 -17.84
C GLY A 155 -6.46 -8.23 -18.06
N TYR A 156 -6.02 -8.36 -19.31
CA TYR A 156 -4.74 -8.98 -19.62
C TYR A 156 -3.59 -7.98 -19.48
N ASN A 157 -2.51 -8.42 -18.82
CA ASN A 157 -1.32 -7.61 -18.64
C ASN A 157 -0.66 -7.30 -20.00
N ALA A 158 -0.24 -6.04 -20.15
CA ALA A 158 0.42 -5.53 -21.35
C ALA A 158 1.94 -5.47 -21.22
N LEU A 159 2.48 -5.59 -20.00
CA LEU A 159 3.92 -5.51 -19.75
C LEU A 159 4.64 -6.82 -20.12
N PRO A 160 5.81 -6.75 -20.75
CA PRO A 160 6.61 -7.94 -21.03
C PRO A 160 7.05 -8.61 -19.72
N GLY A 161 7.01 -9.94 -19.65
CA GLY A 161 7.36 -10.72 -18.45
C GLY A 161 6.17 -11.43 -17.80
N TYR A 162 4.94 -10.96 -18.06
CA TYR A 162 3.72 -11.64 -17.61
C TYR A 162 2.57 -11.41 -18.60
N SER A 163 1.88 -12.46 -19.03
CA SER A 163 0.77 -12.37 -20.00
C SER A 163 -0.59 -12.79 -19.43
N GLY A 164 -0.65 -13.05 -18.12
CA GLY A 164 -1.90 -13.42 -17.45
C GLY A 164 -2.80 -12.23 -17.15
N LYS A 165 -3.84 -12.49 -16.34
CA LYS A 165 -4.76 -11.43 -15.91
C LYS A 165 -4.12 -10.59 -14.81
N ALA A 166 -4.26 -9.28 -14.90
CA ALA A 166 -3.76 -8.32 -13.94
C ALA A 166 -4.87 -7.37 -13.47
N PHE A 167 -4.61 -6.73 -12.33
CA PHE A 167 -5.35 -5.57 -11.83
C PHE A 167 -4.51 -4.31 -12.05
N GLU A 168 -5.06 -3.33 -12.77
CA GLU A 168 -4.47 -2.01 -12.92
C GLU A 168 -5.25 -1.04 -12.03
N PRO A 169 -4.67 -0.53 -10.93
CA PRO A 169 -5.35 0.47 -10.10
C PRO A 169 -5.43 1.81 -10.84
N ALA A 170 -6.39 2.65 -10.43
CA ALA A 170 -6.46 4.04 -10.90
C ALA A 170 -5.11 4.77 -10.70
N ALA A 171 -4.74 5.63 -11.64
CA ALA A 171 -3.40 6.23 -11.70
C ALA A 171 -2.94 6.90 -10.39
N ARG A 172 -3.86 7.53 -9.66
CA ARG A 172 -3.62 8.22 -8.38
C ARG A 172 -3.35 7.32 -7.17
N TYR A 173 -3.36 6.01 -7.35
CA TYR A 173 -3.07 5.01 -6.31
C TYR A 173 -1.94 4.06 -6.71
N LYS A 174 -1.38 4.22 -7.91
CA LYS A 174 -0.32 3.34 -8.42
C LYS A 174 0.90 3.40 -7.50
N GLY A 175 1.23 4.59 -6.99
CA GLY A 175 2.34 4.81 -6.06
C GLY A 175 2.10 4.18 -4.69
N ASP A 176 0.88 4.29 -4.15
CA ASP A 176 0.49 3.67 -2.88
C ASP A 176 0.69 2.15 -2.93
N PHE A 177 0.16 1.50 -3.99
CA PHE A 177 0.34 0.06 -4.17
C PHE A 177 1.81 -0.29 -4.41
N ALA A 178 2.55 0.51 -5.17
CA ALA A 178 3.98 0.29 -5.34
C ALA A 178 4.72 0.25 -4.00
N ARG A 179 4.53 1.26 -3.16
CA ARG A 179 5.17 1.36 -1.84
C ARG A 179 4.69 0.28 -0.86
N ALA A 180 3.44 -0.17 -0.95
CA ALA A 180 2.95 -1.29 -0.16
C ALA A 180 3.66 -2.61 -0.55
N TYR A 181 3.82 -2.89 -1.85
CA TYR A 181 4.49 -4.10 -2.33
C TYR A 181 6.00 -4.09 -2.02
N LEU A 182 6.67 -2.95 -2.20
CA LEU A 182 8.07 -2.78 -1.81
C LEU A 182 8.26 -2.95 -0.29
N TYR A 183 7.32 -2.46 0.51
CA TYR A 183 7.28 -2.71 1.95
C TYR A 183 7.18 -4.20 2.27
N MET A 184 6.26 -4.95 1.67
CA MET A 184 6.13 -6.39 1.93
C MET A 184 7.43 -7.14 1.62
N ALA A 185 8.09 -6.81 0.50
CA ALA A 185 9.37 -7.44 0.15
C ALA A 185 10.50 -7.11 1.14
N THR A 186 10.43 -5.94 1.79
CA THR A 186 11.43 -5.50 2.76
C THR A 186 11.13 -6.05 4.15
N CYS A 187 9.91 -5.88 4.65
CA CYS A 187 9.49 -6.28 5.99
C CYS A 187 9.62 -7.79 6.21
N TYR A 188 9.38 -8.58 5.16
CA TYR A 188 9.41 -10.04 5.19
C TYR A 188 10.54 -10.63 4.36
N GLU A 189 11.69 -9.96 4.33
CA GLU A 189 12.88 -10.38 3.58
C GLU A 189 13.30 -11.84 3.85
N ASN A 190 13.16 -12.29 5.10
CA ASN A 190 13.50 -13.65 5.53
C ASN A 190 12.49 -14.72 5.08
N LEU A 191 11.32 -14.34 4.55
CA LEU A 191 10.23 -15.25 4.18
C LEU A 191 9.91 -15.21 2.68
N ILE A 192 10.00 -14.04 2.05
CA ILE A 192 9.45 -13.80 0.71
C ILE A 192 10.02 -14.70 -0.39
N ALA A 193 11.27 -15.16 -0.25
CA ALA A 193 11.87 -16.14 -1.16
C ALA A 193 11.03 -17.43 -1.27
N GLY A 194 10.47 -17.89 -0.15
CA GLY A 194 9.68 -19.12 -0.09
C GLY A 194 8.23 -18.97 -0.59
N TRP A 195 7.82 -17.77 -1.00
CA TRP A 195 6.43 -17.48 -1.39
C TRP A 195 6.16 -17.68 -2.88
N GLU A 196 7.21 -17.75 -3.70
CA GLU A 196 7.11 -17.85 -5.17
C GLU A 196 6.12 -18.93 -5.60
N LEU A 197 6.23 -20.14 -5.03
CA LEU A 197 5.46 -21.31 -5.47
C LEU A 197 4.12 -21.52 -4.75
N ASN A 198 3.67 -20.57 -3.92
CA ASN A 198 2.41 -20.72 -3.16
C ASN A 198 1.16 -20.60 -4.06
N ASP A 199 1.24 -19.84 -5.15
CA ASP A 199 0.14 -19.58 -6.09
C ASP A 199 0.71 -19.31 -7.50
N ASN A 200 -0.06 -19.61 -8.56
CA ASN A 200 0.39 -19.34 -9.94
C ASN A 200 0.67 -17.84 -10.18
N TYR A 201 -0.04 -16.95 -9.48
CA TYR A 201 0.16 -15.51 -9.58
C TYR A 201 1.34 -15.03 -8.74
N SER A 202 1.67 -15.68 -7.62
CA SER A 202 2.90 -15.37 -6.88
C SER A 202 4.13 -15.73 -7.70
N ASN A 203 4.12 -16.89 -8.38
CA ASN A 203 5.21 -17.34 -9.26
C ASN A 203 5.43 -16.43 -10.47
N ALA A 204 4.41 -15.65 -10.87
CA ALA A 204 4.55 -14.69 -11.95
C ALA A 204 5.25 -13.39 -11.53
N VAL A 205 5.33 -13.12 -10.22
CA VAL A 205 5.72 -11.83 -9.65
C VAL A 205 6.95 -11.93 -8.76
N LEU A 206 7.06 -13.00 -7.97
CA LEU A 206 8.20 -13.31 -7.12
C LEU A 206 9.20 -14.16 -7.90
N ASN A 207 10.49 -14.03 -7.58
CA ASN A 207 11.58 -14.72 -8.29
C ASN A 207 12.32 -15.76 -7.43
N GLY A 208 11.72 -16.18 -6.31
CA GLY A 208 12.30 -17.18 -5.41
C GLY A 208 13.49 -16.70 -4.56
N THR A 209 13.77 -15.39 -4.49
CA THR A 209 14.90 -14.83 -3.72
C THR A 209 14.46 -13.81 -2.67
N SER A 210 15.32 -13.52 -1.69
CA SER A 210 15.09 -12.42 -0.73
C SER A 210 15.47 -11.04 -1.30
N TYR A 211 16.35 -11.01 -2.30
CA TYR A 211 16.71 -9.83 -3.08
C TYR A 211 17.03 -10.26 -4.53
N PRO A 212 16.42 -9.65 -5.55
CA PRO A 212 15.55 -8.47 -5.47
C PRO A 212 14.08 -8.77 -5.10
N ALA A 213 13.75 -10.02 -4.73
CA ALA A 213 12.44 -10.54 -4.32
C ALA A 213 11.38 -10.67 -5.41
N PHE A 214 11.34 -9.71 -6.33
CA PHE A 214 10.40 -9.69 -7.44
C PHE A 214 11.09 -9.96 -8.77
N GLU A 215 10.30 -10.43 -9.73
CA GLU A 215 10.67 -10.48 -11.14
C GLU A 215 10.97 -9.08 -11.68
N GLN A 216 11.92 -8.99 -12.62
CA GLN A 216 12.41 -7.69 -13.09
C GLN A 216 11.31 -6.84 -13.74
N TRP A 217 10.35 -7.47 -14.44
CA TRP A 217 9.23 -6.74 -15.04
C TRP A 217 8.37 -6.04 -13.99
N PHE A 218 8.16 -6.70 -12.85
CA PHE A 218 7.35 -6.19 -11.77
C PHE A 218 8.09 -5.07 -11.03
N ILE A 219 9.39 -5.24 -10.77
CA ILE A 219 10.23 -4.18 -10.20
C ILE A 219 10.18 -2.91 -11.04
N ASN A 220 10.38 -3.03 -12.36
CA ASN A 220 10.34 -1.88 -13.26
C ASN A 220 8.98 -1.16 -13.17
N MET A 221 7.88 -1.92 -13.12
CA MET A 221 6.54 -1.35 -12.99
C MET A 221 6.35 -0.64 -11.64
N LEU A 222 6.71 -1.27 -10.52
CA LEU A 222 6.57 -0.66 -9.19
C LEU A 222 7.38 0.63 -9.10
N ILE A 223 8.60 0.67 -9.65
CA ILE A 223 9.42 1.89 -9.67
C ILE A 223 8.79 2.97 -10.55
N CYS A 224 8.34 2.64 -11.76
CA CYS A 224 7.62 3.61 -12.60
C CYS A 224 6.37 4.16 -11.92
N TRP A 225 5.59 3.32 -11.25
CA TRP A 225 4.41 3.72 -10.49
C TRP A 225 4.76 4.60 -9.30
N HIS A 226 5.80 4.24 -8.56
CA HIS A 226 6.31 5.01 -7.43
C HIS A 226 6.75 6.42 -7.83
N GLU A 227 7.45 6.56 -8.96
CA GLU A 227 7.92 7.87 -9.47
C GLU A 227 6.77 8.71 -10.06
N ALA A 228 5.81 8.07 -10.73
CA ALA A 228 4.68 8.76 -11.37
C ALA A 228 3.62 9.25 -10.37
N ASP A 229 3.52 8.61 -9.20
CA ASP A 229 2.52 8.91 -8.17
C ASP A 229 3.20 9.13 -6.80
N PRO A 230 3.63 10.38 -6.51
CA PRO A 230 4.36 10.73 -5.30
C PRO A 230 3.56 10.49 -4.02
N VAL A 231 4.27 10.33 -2.90
CA VAL A 231 3.65 10.09 -1.59
C VAL A 231 2.61 11.17 -1.25
N SER A 232 1.38 10.72 -1.01
CA SER A 232 0.25 11.56 -0.66
C SER A 232 0.20 11.91 0.83
N LYS A 233 -0.59 12.93 1.18
CA LYS A 233 -0.88 13.25 2.59
C LYS A 233 -1.59 12.08 3.30
N LYS A 234 -2.49 11.37 2.58
CA LYS A 234 -3.21 10.21 3.09
C LYS A 234 -2.22 9.14 3.55
N GLU A 235 -1.24 8.80 2.71
CA GLU A 235 -0.23 7.81 3.03
C GLU A 235 0.60 8.18 4.25
N LYS A 236 1.03 9.43 4.38
CA LYS A 236 1.79 9.89 5.56
C LYS A 236 0.96 9.78 6.84
N GLN A 237 -0.31 10.17 6.80
CA GLN A 237 -1.21 10.07 7.95
C GLN A 237 -1.48 8.62 8.34
N ARG A 238 -1.70 7.76 7.35
CA ARG A 238 -1.90 6.33 7.52
C ARG A 238 -0.66 5.66 8.11
N ASN A 239 0.52 5.94 7.57
CA ASN A 239 1.79 5.41 8.05
C ASN A 239 2.05 5.81 9.52
N GLU A 240 1.78 7.07 9.86
CA GLU A 240 1.89 7.57 11.23
C GLU A 240 0.94 6.85 12.20
N TYR A 241 -0.32 6.68 11.81
CA TYR A 241 -1.33 6.06 12.67
C TYR A 241 -1.00 4.57 12.91
N ILE A 242 -0.62 3.85 11.85
CA ILE A 242 -0.19 2.45 11.95
C ILE A 242 0.99 2.32 12.91
N TYR A 243 1.98 3.20 12.78
CA TYR A 243 3.15 3.21 13.66
C TYR A 243 2.77 3.45 15.13
N LYS A 244 2.00 4.51 15.42
CA LYS A 244 1.71 4.92 16.80
C LYS A 244 0.71 4.04 17.53
N HIS A 245 -0.24 3.44 16.81
CA HIS A 245 -1.45 2.91 17.42
C HIS A 245 -1.75 1.45 17.05
N ILE A 246 -1.03 0.85 16.11
CA ILE A 246 -1.35 -0.50 15.61
C ILE A 246 -0.15 -1.44 15.64
N GLN A 247 0.87 -1.18 14.82
CA GLN A 247 1.94 -2.15 14.54
C GLN A 247 3.29 -1.81 15.16
N GLY A 248 3.52 -0.53 15.47
CA GLY A 248 4.84 -0.09 15.96
C GLY A 248 5.92 -0.01 14.88
N ASN A 249 5.59 -0.25 13.60
CA ASN A 249 6.53 -0.12 12.49
C ASN A 249 6.01 0.85 11.39
N ARG A 250 6.95 1.40 10.62
CA ARG A 250 6.68 2.34 9.53
C ARG A 250 6.97 1.72 8.17
N ASN A 251 6.25 2.16 7.14
CA ASN A 251 6.63 1.89 5.75
C ASN A 251 7.75 2.86 5.32
N PRO A 252 9.00 2.39 5.13
CA PRO A 252 10.13 3.25 4.80
C PRO A 252 9.96 3.99 3.47
N PHE A 253 9.20 3.43 2.54
CA PHE A 253 9.01 4.01 1.22
C PHE A 253 7.98 5.15 1.21
N ILE A 254 7.23 5.32 2.29
CA ILE A 254 6.35 6.48 2.53
C ILE A 254 7.14 7.61 3.21
N ASP A 255 7.96 7.29 4.22
CA ASP A 255 8.77 8.29 4.92
C ASP A 255 9.95 8.78 4.06
N HIS A 256 10.61 7.85 3.35
CA HIS A 256 11.77 8.07 2.48
C HIS A 256 11.57 7.43 1.10
N PRO A 257 10.80 8.08 0.20
CA PRO A 257 10.53 7.57 -1.15
C PRO A 257 11.80 7.23 -1.93
N GLU A 258 12.88 7.99 -1.73
CA GLU A 258 14.19 7.78 -2.34
C GLU A 258 14.78 6.39 -2.06
N PHE A 259 14.40 5.72 -0.97
CA PHE A 259 14.86 4.35 -0.68
C PHE A 259 14.41 3.34 -1.74
N ALA A 260 13.27 3.55 -2.39
CA ALA A 260 12.82 2.67 -3.48
C ALA A 260 13.83 2.69 -4.63
N ILE A 261 14.28 3.88 -5.02
CA ILE A 261 15.29 4.06 -6.08
C ILE A 261 16.67 3.59 -5.62
N LEU A 262 17.06 3.85 -4.37
CA LEU A 262 18.37 3.41 -3.88
C LEU A 262 18.48 1.87 -3.76
N ILE A 263 17.36 1.14 -3.64
CA ILE A 263 17.36 -0.33 -3.55
C ILE A 263 17.18 -0.99 -4.92
N TRP A 264 16.23 -0.50 -5.72
CA TRP A 264 15.79 -1.13 -6.98
C TRP A 264 15.84 -0.22 -8.21
N GLY A 265 16.13 1.07 -8.03
CA GLY A 265 16.40 1.98 -9.14
C GLY A 265 17.64 1.54 -9.90
N ARG A 266 17.66 1.82 -11.20
CA ARG A 266 18.75 1.45 -12.10
C ARG A 266 19.90 2.45 -12.04
#